data_AF-A0A969FZT5-F1
#
_entry.id   AF-A0A969FZT5-F1
#
_cell.length_a   1.000
_cell.length_b   1.000
_cell.length_c   1.000
_cell.angle_alpha   90.00
_cell.angle_beta   90.00
_cell.angle_gamma   90.00
#
_symmetry.space_group_name_H-M   'P 1'
#
loop_
_entity.id
_entity.type
_entity.pdbx_description
1 polymer ?
#
loop_
_entity_poly.entity_id
_entity_poly.type
_entity_poly.pdbx_seq_one_letter_code
_entity_poly.pdbx_strand_id
1 'polypeptide(L)'
;MEEQRSRWWRWIGLIVIVAMLANAQVVPWPILALLLVGGGGYLLVSGWRVWSQGPGPTPPPAVKYWRGQRVELPREEQRGRGKLPPLRAIAPALVYFLLGGALVAAGAALVLRQVTETSGV
;
A
#
# COMPACT_ATOMS: atom_id res chain seq x y z
N MET A 1 7.29 -13.20 -24.03
CA MET A 1 7.56 -14.15 -22.92
C MET A 1 7.39 -13.52 -21.52
N GLU A 2 6.84 -12.31 -21.39
CA GLU A 2 6.75 -11.62 -20.08
C GLU A 2 5.45 -11.90 -19.32
N GLU A 3 4.36 -12.27 -20.01
CA GLU A 3 3.06 -12.57 -19.39
C GLU A 3 3.04 -13.84 -18.51
N GLN A 4 3.93 -14.82 -18.75
CA GLN A 4 3.99 -16.02 -17.91
C GLN A 4 4.56 -15.73 -16.52
N ARG A 5 5.49 -14.77 -16.42
CA ARG A 5 6.17 -14.44 -15.17
C ARG A 5 5.16 -13.93 -14.12
N SER A 6 4.26 -13.03 -14.51
CA SER A 6 3.28 -12.43 -13.59
C SER A 6 2.27 -13.45 -13.02
N ARG A 7 1.94 -14.50 -13.78
CA ARG A 7 1.04 -15.58 -13.34
C ARG A 7 1.69 -16.44 -12.25
N TRP A 8 2.96 -16.82 -12.44
CA TRP A 8 3.71 -17.62 -11.46
C TRP A 8 3.97 -16.90 -10.14
N TRP A 9 4.22 -15.59 -10.18
CA TRP A 9 4.41 -14.78 -8.97
C TRP A 9 3.17 -14.76 -8.06
N ARG A 10 1.96 -14.78 -8.63
CA ARG A 10 0.71 -14.90 -7.85
C ARG A 10 0.65 -16.23 -7.09
N TRP A 11 1.06 -17.32 -7.74
CA TRP A 11 1.09 -18.64 -7.13
C TRP A 11 2.18 -18.78 -6.06
N ILE A 12 3.36 -18.20 -6.29
CA ILE A 12 4.43 -18.16 -5.29
C ILE A 12 3.96 -17.40 -4.04
N GLY A 13 3.36 -16.22 -4.22
CA GLY A 13 2.79 -15.45 -3.11
C GLY A 13 1.72 -16.23 -2.36
N LEU A 14 0.81 -16.90 -3.08
CA LEU A 14 -0.23 -17.75 -2.49
C LEU A 14 0.37 -18.91 -1.67
N ILE A 15 1.38 -19.60 -2.20
CA ILE A 15 2.05 -20.72 -1.52
C ILE A 15 2.73 -20.24 -0.24
N VAL A 16 3.43 -19.10 -0.28
CA VAL A 16 4.04 -18.51 0.91
C VAL A 16 2.98 -18.18 1.96
N ILE A 17 1.87 -17.55 1.56
CA ILE A 17 0.74 -17.24 2.45
C ILE A 17 0.15 -18.52 3.06
N VAL A 18 -0.13 -19.53 2.25
CA VAL A 18 -0.73 -20.79 2.69
C VAL A 18 0.22 -21.57 3.61
N ALA A 19 1.50 -21.68 3.26
CA ALA A 19 2.50 -22.36 4.10
C ALA A 19 2.65 -21.66 5.45
N MET A 20 2.54 -20.33 5.47
CA MET A 20 2.61 -19.51 6.68
C MET A 20 1.35 -19.60 7.54
N LEU A 21 0.15 -19.66 6.93
CA LEU A 21 -1.12 -19.91 7.63
C LEU A 21 -1.18 -21.33 8.20
N ALA A 22 -0.77 -22.33 7.42
CA ALA A 22 -0.76 -23.74 7.82
C ALA A 22 0.22 -24.00 8.97
N ASN A 23 1.31 -23.23 9.05
CA ASN A 23 2.30 -23.32 10.12
C ASN A 23 2.21 -22.16 11.12
N ALA A 24 1.13 -21.39 11.19
CA ALA A 24 1.06 -20.19 12.03
C ALA A 24 1.35 -20.46 13.53
N GLN A 25 1.14 -21.70 13.99
CA GLN A 25 1.48 -22.15 15.35
C GLN A 25 2.96 -22.51 15.54
N VAL A 26 3.70 -22.74 14.45
CA VAL A 26 5.11 -23.15 14.43
C VAL A 26 6.02 -22.02 13.88
N VAL A 27 5.45 -20.98 13.27
CA VAL A 27 6.22 -19.86 12.71
C VAL A 27 7.03 -19.21 13.84
N PRO A 28 8.38 -19.23 13.77
CA PRO A 28 9.22 -18.55 14.74
C PRO A 28 8.83 -17.08 14.84
N TRP A 29 8.64 -16.59 16.07
CA TRP A 29 8.27 -15.20 16.32
C TRP A 29 9.15 -14.16 15.59
N PRO A 30 10.46 -14.37 15.30
CA PRO A 30 11.26 -13.41 14.54
C PRO A 30 10.76 -13.24 13.11
N ILE A 31 10.27 -14.32 12.49
CA ILE A 31 9.71 -14.31 11.13
C ILE A 31 8.40 -13.53 11.12
N LEU A 32 7.55 -13.74 12.12
CA LEU A 32 6.33 -12.96 12.34
C LEU A 32 6.64 -11.47 12.55
N ALA A 33 7.62 -11.14 13.38
CA ALA A 33 8.06 -9.76 13.60
C ALA A 33 8.57 -9.11 12.31
N LEU A 34 9.40 -9.82 11.52
CA LEU A 34 9.88 -9.33 10.24
C LEU A 34 8.76 -9.11 9.22
N LEU A 35 7.73 -9.95 9.21
CA LEU A 35 6.58 -9.78 8.34
C LEU A 35 5.68 -8.62 8.76
N LEU A 36 5.47 -8.43 10.07
CA LEU A 36 4.73 -7.31 10.63
C LEU A 36 5.44 -5.99 10.34
N VAL A 37 6.73 -5.90 10.67
CA VAL A 37 7.54 -4.69 10.47
C VAL A 37 7.79 -4.44 8.98
N GLY A 38 8.12 -5.49 8.21
CA GLY A 38 8.37 -5.39 6.77
C GLY A 38 7.11 -5.06 5.98
N GLY A 39 6.00 -5.75 6.26
CA GLY A 39 4.69 -5.47 5.65
C GLY A 39 4.14 -4.11 6.05
N GLY A 40 4.26 -3.75 7.33
CA GLY A 40 3.86 -2.44 7.84
C GLY A 40 4.70 -1.30 7.26
N GLY A 41 6.03 -1.48 7.19
CA GLY A 41 6.95 -0.54 6.54
C GLY A 41 6.66 -0.37 5.05
N TYR A 42 6.35 -1.44 4.34
CA TYR A 42 5.95 -1.38 2.94
C TYR A 42 4.65 -0.56 2.74
N LEU A 43 3.67 -0.75 3.62
CA LEU A 43 2.43 0.04 3.61
C LEU A 43 2.69 1.52 3.88
N LEU A 44 3.58 1.84 4.83
CA LEU A 44 3.99 3.23 5.12
C LEU A 44 4.66 3.89 3.90
N VAL A 45 5.60 3.20 3.24
CA VAL A 45 6.24 3.67 2.01
C VAL A 45 5.23 3.85 0.89
N SER A 46 4.24 2.95 0.79
CA SER A 46 3.18 3.05 -0.21
C SER A 46 2.27 4.25 0.07
N GLY A 47 1.85 4.45 1.32
CA GLY A 47 1.10 5.64 1.76
C GLY A 47 1.87 6.93 1.50
N TRP A 48 3.17 6.95 1.74
CA TRP A 48 4.05 8.09 1.43
C TRP A 48 4.14 8.37 -0.07
N ARG A 49 4.22 7.33 -0.92
CA ARG A 49 4.16 7.52 -2.39
C ARG A 49 2.82 8.08 -2.83
N VAL A 50 1.72 7.54 -2.32
CA VAL A 50 0.37 8.05 -2.64
C VAL A 50 0.20 9.50 -2.18
N TRP A 51 0.74 9.85 -1.01
CA TRP A 51 0.73 11.21 -0.50
C TRP A 51 1.57 12.16 -1.38
N SER A 52 2.79 11.76 -1.73
CA SER A 52 3.75 12.60 -2.47
C SER A 52 3.45 12.74 -3.97
N GLN A 53 2.82 11.75 -4.59
CA GLN A 53 2.53 11.75 -6.02
C GLN A 53 1.20 12.46 -6.38
N GLY A 54 0.39 12.83 -5.39
CA GLY A 54 -0.93 13.42 -5.63
C GLY A 54 -1.92 12.40 -6.24
N PRO A 55 -3.18 12.81 -6.51
CA PRO A 55 -4.18 11.92 -7.07
C PRO A 55 -3.67 11.36 -8.40
N GLY A 56 -3.74 10.03 -8.55
CA GLY A 56 -3.07 9.23 -9.59
C GLY A 56 -3.43 9.56 -11.05
N PRO A 57 -3.07 8.67 -12.00
CA PRO A 57 -2.95 8.98 -13.42
C PRO A 57 -4.18 9.72 -13.95
N THR A 58 -3.92 10.90 -14.49
CA THR A 58 -4.93 11.85 -14.92
C THR A 58 -5.82 11.19 -15.99
N PRO A 59 -7.16 11.22 -15.84
CA PRO A 59 -8.06 10.60 -16.82
C PRO A 59 -7.80 11.17 -18.22
N PRO A 60 -7.95 10.35 -19.28
CA PRO A 60 -7.73 10.79 -20.65
C PRO A 60 -8.62 12.01 -20.96
N PRO A 61 -8.15 12.97 -21.77
CA PRO A 61 -8.91 14.18 -22.11
C PRO A 61 -10.29 13.78 -22.64
N ALA A 62 -11.33 14.43 -22.10
CA ALA A 62 -12.70 14.16 -22.52
C ALA A 62 -12.86 14.62 -23.97
N VAL A 63 -13.07 13.66 -24.88
CA VAL A 63 -13.34 13.94 -26.29
C VAL A 63 -14.83 14.16 -26.45
N LYS A 64 -15.24 15.35 -26.88
CA LYS A 64 -16.63 15.63 -27.25
C LYS A 64 -16.72 15.81 -28.76
N TYR A 65 -17.62 15.05 -29.37
CA TYR A 65 -17.97 15.23 -30.77
C TYR A 65 -19.13 16.22 -30.86
N TRP A 66 -18.93 17.28 -31.63
CA TRP A 66 -19.97 18.29 -31.84
C TRP A 66 -19.96 18.71 -33.30
N ARG A 67 -21.14 18.68 -33.95
CA ARG A 67 -21.30 18.99 -35.39
C ARG A 67 -20.28 18.29 -36.31
N GLY A 68 -19.96 17.03 -36.03
CA GLY A 68 -18.98 16.26 -36.81
C GLY A 68 -17.52 16.67 -36.59
N GLN A 69 -17.22 17.66 -35.74
CA GLN A 69 -15.87 17.99 -35.33
C GLN A 69 -15.50 17.31 -34.01
N ARG A 70 -14.26 16.81 -33.95
CA ARG A 70 -13.61 16.39 -32.71
C ARG A 70 -13.08 17.64 -32.02
N VAL A 71 -13.73 18.04 -30.94
CA VAL A 71 -13.23 19.11 -30.07
C VAL A 71 -12.53 18.42 -28.91
N GLU A 72 -11.20 18.52 -28.89
CA GLU A 72 -10.43 18.19 -27.70
C GLU A 72 -10.66 19.33 -26.71
N LEU A 73 -11.45 19.09 -25.67
CA LEU A 73 -11.57 20.09 -24.62
C LEU A 73 -10.17 20.23 -24.01
N PRO A 74 -9.55 21.43 -24.05
CA PRO A 74 -8.33 21.65 -23.29
C PRO A 74 -8.66 21.23 -21.87
N ARG A 75 -7.80 20.38 -21.29
CA ARG A 75 -7.84 20.11 -19.86
C ARG A 75 -7.94 21.48 -19.23
N GLU A 76 -9.07 21.82 -18.63
CA GLU A 76 -9.08 22.83 -17.59
C GLU A 76 -7.97 22.36 -16.68
N GLU A 77 -6.85 23.07 -16.75
CA GLU A 77 -5.80 22.96 -15.78
C GLU A 77 -6.56 22.92 -14.47
N GLN A 78 -6.47 21.79 -13.77
CA GLN A 78 -6.79 21.73 -12.36
C GLN A 78 -5.79 22.68 -11.67
N ARG A 79 -5.98 23.99 -11.90
CA ARG A 79 -5.48 25.13 -11.14
C ARG A 79 -6.22 25.11 -9.82
N GLY A 80 -6.03 24.02 -9.09
CA GLY A 80 -6.01 24.00 -7.64
C GLY A 80 -4.58 24.21 -7.16
N ARG A 81 -3.83 25.12 -7.81
CA ARG A 81 -2.55 25.64 -7.32
C ARG A 81 -2.87 26.38 -6.02
N GLY A 82 -2.76 25.71 -4.88
CA GLY A 82 -2.85 26.34 -3.56
C GLY A 82 -4.02 25.97 -2.66
N LYS A 83 -4.88 24.99 -2.99
CA LYS A 83 -5.83 24.43 -2.00
C LYS A 83 -5.37 23.05 -1.57
N LEU A 84 -5.21 22.87 -0.26
CA LEU A 84 -4.88 21.58 0.35
C LEU A 84 -5.67 20.46 -0.33
N PRO A 85 -5.03 19.33 -0.67
CA PRO A 85 -5.72 18.21 -1.31
C PRO A 85 -6.99 17.89 -0.51
N PRO A 86 -8.15 17.72 -1.16
CA PRO A 86 -9.39 17.45 -0.45
C PRO A 86 -9.20 16.23 0.45
N LEU A 87 -9.76 16.23 1.67
CA LEU A 87 -9.63 15.10 2.63
C LEU A 87 -9.94 13.74 1.98
N ARG A 88 -10.84 13.70 0.98
CA ARG A 88 -11.14 12.51 0.17
C ARG A 88 -9.99 12.03 -0.72
N ALA A 89 -9.11 12.92 -1.18
CA ALA A 89 -7.88 12.56 -1.89
C ALA A 89 -6.77 12.07 -0.94
N ILE A 90 -6.83 12.43 0.35
CA ILE A 90 -5.89 11.96 1.39
C ILE A 90 -6.36 10.63 2.01
N ALA A 91 -7.66 10.32 1.94
CA ALA A 91 -8.26 9.12 2.53
C ALA A 91 -7.53 7.80 2.19
N PRO A 92 -7.10 7.54 0.93
CA PRO A 92 -6.36 6.31 0.63
C PRO A 92 -5.01 6.25 1.34
N ALA A 93 -4.25 7.35 1.35
CA ALA A 93 -2.96 7.43 2.04
C ALA A 93 -3.13 7.21 3.55
N LEU A 94 -4.16 7.78 4.15
CA LEU A 94 -4.47 7.63 5.57
C LEU A 94 -4.71 6.16 5.95
N VAL A 95 -5.43 5.41 5.11
CA VAL A 95 -5.66 3.97 5.31
C VAL A 95 -4.34 3.20 5.30
N TYR A 96 -3.43 3.49 4.37
CA TYR A 96 -2.10 2.87 4.34
C TYR A 96 -1.25 3.23 5.57
N PHE A 97 -1.30 4.48 6.03
CA PHE A 97 -0.59 4.91 7.25
C PHE A 97 -1.13 4.25 8.51
N LEU A 98 -2.45 4.13 8.65
CA LEU A 98 -3.08 3.49 9.80
C LEU A 98 -2.80 1.99 9.84
N LEU A 99 -2.98 1.29 8.73
CA LEU A 99 -2.68 -0.15 8.64
C LEU A 99 -1.18 -0.42 8.80
N GLY A 100 -0.33 0.35 8.10
CA GLY A 100 1.11 0.21 8.18
C GLY A 100 1.65 0.50 9.58
N GLY A 101 1.18 1.58 10.20
CA GLY A 101 1.55 1.96 11.56
C GLY A 101 1.11 0.92 12.59
N ALA A 102 -0.12 0.42 12.49
CA ALA A 102 -0.62 -0.64 13.37
C ALA A 102 0.21 -1.92 13.26
N LEU A 103 0.59 -2.32 12.05
CA LEU A 103 1.43 -3.49 11.80
C LEU A 103 2.85 -3.33 12.38
N VAL A 104 3.48 -2.18 12.16
CA VAL A 104 4.80 -1.89 12.75
C VAL A 104 4.73 -1.87 14.26
N ALA A 105 3.71 -1.22 14.84
CA ALA A 105 3.50 -1.18 16.29
C ALA A 105 3.28 -2.59 16.87
N ALA A 106 2.48 -3.43 16.20
CA ALA A 106 2.28 -4.82 16.60
C ALA A 106 3.57 -5.63 16.53
N GLY A 107 4.37 -5.45 15.48
CA GLY A 107 5.69 -6.09 15.36
C GLY A 107 6.65 -5.64 16.46
N ALA A 108 6.71 -4.33 16.75
CA ALA A 108 7.52 -3.78 17.82
C ALA A 108 7.07 -4.29 19.21
N ALA A 109 5.76 -4.33 19.46
CA ALA A 109 5.19 -4.86 20.68
C ALA A 109 5.49 -6.35 20.85
N LEU A 110 5.47 -7.13 19.76
CA LEU A 110 5.86 -8.54 19.79
C LEU A 110 7.32 -8.70 20.19
N VAL A 111 8.23 -7.91 19.60
CA VAL A 111 9.66 -7.94 19.95
C VAL A 111 9.88 -7.53 21.40
N LEU A 112 9.26 -6.43 21.84
CA LEU A 112 9.33 -5.94 23.22
C LEU A 112 8.84 -7.00 24.20
N ARG A 113 7.70 -7.64 23.90
CA ARG A 113 7.16 -8.72 24.72
C ARG A 113 8.13 -9.89 24.85
N GLN A 114 8.78 -10.28 23.75
CA GLN A 114 9.78 -11.36 23.79
C GLN A 114 11.01 -10.95 24.61
N VAL A 115 11.49 -9.71 24.45
CA VAL A 115 12.59 -9.18 25.27
C VAL A 115 12.23 -9.24 26.76
N THR A 116 11.04 -8.80 27.15
CA THR A 116 10.59 -8.86 28.55
C THR A 116 10.44 -10.29 29.07
N GLU A 117 9.93 -11.22 28.25
CA GLU A 117 9.81 -12.64 28.61
C GLU A 117 11.19 -13.28 28.78
N THR A 118 12.19 -12.86 28.00
CA THR A 118 13.58 -13.33 28.14
C THR A 118 14.35 -12.67 29.29
N SER A 119 13.97 -11.45 29.71
CA SER A 119 14.67 -10.71 30.75
C SER A 119 14.14 -10.95 32.17
N GLY A 120 13.12 -11.79 32.35
CA GLY A 120 12.78 -12.39 33.65
C GLY A 120 12.59 -11.40 34.80
N VAL A 121 11.71 -10.41 34.60
CA VAL A 121 11.12 -9.61 35.70
C VAL A 121 9.69 -10.05 35.91
#